data_AF-A0A1E5KZ34-F1
#
_entry.id   AF-A0A1E5KZ34-F1
#
_cell.length_a   1.000
_cell.length_b   1.000
_cell.length_c   1.000
_cell.angle_alpha   90.00
_cell.angle_beta   90.00
_cell.angle_gamma   90.00
#
_symmetry.space_group_name_H-M   'P 1'
#
loop_
_entity.id
_entity.type
_entity.pdbx_description
1 polymer ?
#
loop_
_entity_poly.entity_id
_entity_poly.type
_entity_poly.pdbx_seq_one_letter_code
_entity_poly.pdbx_strand_id
1 'polypeptide(L)'
;MGIYVEKPNVKINWSEHAVHGMERLNQRGLTKLQVDDFIQNGKVLSQNNGAKFAFITEDGVAIVSKDGKLVTAWGVSDFDDGMKEIVKQLFGK
;
A
#
# COMPACT_ATOMS: atom_id res chain seq x y z
N MET A 1 -9.13 3.99 -11.62
CA MET A 1 -9.67 4.42 -10.30
C MET A 1 -9.92 3.20 -9.44
N GLY A 2 -9.62 3.27 -8.14
CA GLY A 2 -9.99 2.24 -7.18
C GLY A 2 -11.29 2.59 -6.47
N ILE A 3 -11.97 1.59 -5.90
CA ILE A 3 -13.21 1.75 -5.12
C ILE A 3 -12.83 1.66 -3.64
N TYR A 4 -13.29 2.61 -2.81
CA TYR A 4 -13.11 2.52 -1.36
C TYR A 4 -13.85 1.31 -0.82
N VAL A 5 -13.14 0.47 -0.07
CA VAL A 5 -13.69 -0.77 0.50
C VAL A 5 -13.35 -0.85 1.97
N GLU A 6 -14.21 -1.56 2.73
CA GLU A 6 -13.82 -2.00 4.07
C GLU A 6 -12.56 -2.86 3.98
N LYS A 7 -11.75 -2.76 5.04
CA LYS A 7 -10.42 -3.36 5.06
C LYS A 7 -10.51 -4.88 4.84
N PRO A 8 -9.96 -5.41 3.74
CA PRO A 8 -9.98 -6.84 3.49
C PRO A 8 -9.00 -7.53 4.45
N ASN A 9 -9.28 -8.77 4.82
CA ASN A 9 -8.39 -9.58 5.65
C ASN A 9 -7.20 -10.13 4.83
N VAL A 10 -6.45 -9.21 4.21
CA VAL A 10 -5.24 -9.51 3.43
C VAL A 10 -4.02 -9.17 4.28
N LYS A 11 -3.10 -10.12 4.38
CA LYS A 11 -1.79 -9.95 5.02
C LYS A 11 -0.70 -10.19 4.00
N ILE A 12 0.42 -9.48 4.10
CA ILE A 12 1.57 -9.80 3.25
C ILE A 12 2.14 -11.15 3.64
N ASN A 13 2.32 -12.01 2.64
CA ASN A 13 3.13 -13.20 2.77
C ASN A 13 4.59 -12.86 2.42
N TRP A 14 5.35 -12.49 3.44
CA TRP A 14 6.77 -12.21 3.27
C TRP A 14 7.54 -13.49 2.90
N SER A 15 7.13 -14.67 3.36
CA SER A 15 7.89 -15.91 3.11
C SER A 15 7.93 -16.31 1.63
N GLU A 16 6.86 -16.09 0.86
CA GLU A 16 6.79 -16.50 -0.56
C GLU A 16 7.22 -15.41 -1.55
N HIS A 17 7.21 -14.14 -1.15
CA HIS A 17 7.41 -13.00 -2.07
C HIS A 17 8.38 -11.92 -1.56
N ALA A 18 9.07 -12.13 -0.43
CA ALA A 18 9.92 -11.11 0.17
C ALA A 18 11.18 -10.76 -0.62
N VAL A 19 11.82 -11.66 -1.37
CA VAL A 19 13.16 -11.36 -1.90
C VAL A 19 13.14 -10.18 -2.87
N HIS A 20 12.26 -10.22 -3.88
CA HIS A 20 12.09 -9.10 -4.83
C HIS A 20 11.35 -7.90 -4.22
N GLY A 21 10.42 -8.14 -3.29
CA GLY A 21 9.70 -7.06 -2.60
C GLY A 21 10.63 -6.25 -1.71
N MET A 22 11.48 -6.90 -0.93
CA MET A 22 12.44 -6.28 -0.01
C MET A 22 13.49 -5.45 -0.74
N GLU A 23 14.03 -5.93 -1.86
CA GLU A 23 15.01 -5.17 -2.62
C GLU A 23 14.42 -3.83 -3.09
N ARG A 24 13.17 -3.84 -3.57
CA ARG A 24 12.44 -2.63 -3.97
C ARG A 24 12.09 -1.72 -2.81
N LEU A 25 11.83 -2.27 -1.62
CA LEU A 25 11.59 -1.48 -0.42
C LEU A 25 12.86 -0.76 0.04
N ASN A 26 13.99 -1.47 0.06
CA ASN A 26 15.29 -0.87 0.39
C ASN A 26 15.67 0.24 -0.59
N GLN A 27 15.42 0.05 -1.90
CA GLN A 27 15.63 1.10 -2.91
C GLN A 27 14.76 2.35 -2.67
N ARG A 28 13.64 2.20 -1.96
CA ARG A 28 12.69 3.27 -1.62
C ARG A 28 12.80 3.75 -0.17
N GLY A 29 13.84 3.32 0.55
CA GLY A 29 14.06 3.70 1.95
C GLY A 29 12.97 3.22 2.91
N LEU A 30 12.20 2.19 2.55
CA LEU A 30 11.13 1.64 3.37
C LEU A 30 11.55 0.35 4.07
N THR A 31 11.13 0.22 5.33
CA THR A 31 11.26 -1.00 6.11
C THR A 31 10.02 -1.88 6.01
N LYS A 32 10.16 -3.18 6.32
CA LYS A 32 9.01 -4.10 6.42
C LYS A 32 7.95 -3.61 7.41
N LEU A 33 8.40 -3.03 8.53
CA LEU A 33 7.51 -2.53 9.58
C LEU A 33 6.67 -1.34 9.09
N GLN A 34 7.25 -0.43 8.31
CA GLN A 34 6.48 0.66 7.69
C GLN A 34 5.43 0.14 6.72
N VAL A 35 5.77 -0.87 5.90
CA VAL A 35 4.79 -1.46 4.97
C VAL A 35 3.68 -2.19 5.73
N ASP A 36 4.02 -2.90 6.80
CA ASP A 36 3.02 -3.57 7.65
C ASP A 36 2.10 -2.55 8.31
N ASP A 37 2.66 -1.43 8.83
CA ASP A 37 1.88 -0.30 9.34
C ASP A 37 0.92 0.27 8.30
N PHE A 38 1.37 0.47 7.05
CA PHE A 38 0.51 0.96 5.98
C PHE A 38 -0.69 0.03 5.75
N ILE A 39 -0.49 -1.28 5.81
CA ILE A 39 -1.56 -2.27 5.67
C ILE A 39 -2.45 -2.31 6.89
N GLN A 40 -1.88 -2.11 8.08
CA GLN A 40 -2.62 -2.14 9.33
C GLN A 40 -3.51 -0.92 9.51
N ASN A 41 -3.01 0.26 9.19
CA ASN A 41 -3.65 1.53 9.51
C ASN A 41 -4.19 2.28 8.29
N GLY A 42 -3.82 1.86 7.08
CA GLY A 42 -4.21 2.53 5.84
C GLY A 42 -5.66 2.36 5.45
N LYS A 43 -6.20 3.38 4.78
CA LYS A 43 -7.47 3.35 4.07
C LYS A 43 -7.30 2.55 2.79
N VAL A 44 -8.30 1.72 2.44
CA VAL A 44 -8.16 0.73 1.38
C VAL A 44 -8.95 1.11 0.14
N LEU A 45 -8.26 1.16 -0.99
CA LEU A 45 -8.86 1.24 -2.32
C LEU A 45 -8.69 -0.09 -3.04
N SER A 46 -9.79 -0.73 -3.40
CA SER A 46 -9.80 -1.92 -4.25
C SER A 46 -9.54 -1.54 -5.70
N GLN A 47 -8.62 -2.24 -6.35
CA GLN A 47 -8.26 -2.06 -7.75
C GLN A 47 -8.54 -3.34 -8.54
N ASN A 48 -8.89 -3.18 -9.83
CA ASN A 48 -9.08 -4.29 -10.77
C ASN A 48 -10.06 -5.35 -10.23
N ASN A 49 -11.27 -4.92 -9.82
CA ASN A 49 -12.33 -5.76 -9.24
C ASN A 49 -11.85 -6.65 -8.08
N GLY A 50 -11.09 -6.11 -7.13
CA GLY A 50 -10.62 -6.87 -5.96
C GLY A 50 -9.41 -7.76 -6.21
N ALA A 51 -8.75 -7.66 -7.36
CA ALA A 51 -7.49 -8.36 -7.59
C ALA A 51 -6.34 -7.74 -6.77
N LYS A 52 -6.40 -6.44 -6.49
CA LYS A 52 -5.38 -5.70 -5.74
C LYS A 52 -6.02 -4.70 -4.79
N PHE A 53 -5.30 -4.39 -3.72
CA PHE A 53 -5.70 -3.46 -2.69
C PHE A 53 -4.57 -2.47 -2.46
N ALA A 54 -4.88 -1.18 -2.60
CA ALA A 54 -3.98 -0.10 -2.23
C ALA A 54 -4.33 0.34 -0.80
N PHE A 55 -3.39 0.15 0.11
CA PHE A 55 -3.44 0.60 1.49
C PHE A 55 -2.72 1.95 1.56
N ILE A 56 -3.45 3.00 1.91
CA ILE A 56 -2.98 4.38 1.83
C ILE A 56 -3.01 4.97 3.24
N THR A 57 -1.85 5.43 3.69
CA THR A 57 -1.68 6.27 4.88
C THR A 57 -1.21 7.65 4.46
N GLU A 58 -1.06 8.54 5.44
CA GLU A 58 -0.44 9.84 5.22
C GLU A 58 1.07 9.74 4.99
N ASP A 59 1.69 8.67 5.51
CA ASP A 59 3.13 8.40 5.44
C ASP A 59 3.57 7.57 4.22
N GLY A 60 2.64 6.88 3.56
CA GLY A 60 2.98 6.03 2.43
C GLY A 60 1.82 5.22 1.85
N VAL A 61 2.16 4.41 0.85
CA VAL A 61 1.22 3.52 0.16
C VAL A 61 1.84 2.14 0.01
N ALA A 62 1.04 1.11 0.27
CA ALA A 62 1.36 -0.28 -0.06
C ALA A 62 0.28 -0.88 -0.97
N ILE A 63 0.68 -1.48 -2.09
CA ILE A 63 -0.23 -2.22 -2.97
C ILE A 63 0.03 -3.71 -2.79
N VAL A 64 -1.02 -4.43 -2.39
CA VAL A 64 -0.98 -5.88 -2.18
C VAL A 64 -2.02 -6.55 -3.06
N SER A 65 -1.64 -7.65 -3.70
CA SER A 65 -2.59 -8.50 -4.40
C SER A 65 -3.50 -9.25 -3.42
N LYS A 66 -4.66 -9.73 -3.87
CA LYS A 66 -5.58 -10.54 -3.03
C LYS A 66 -4.93 -11.79 -2.42
N ASP A 67 -3.91 -12.32 -3.08
CA ASP A 67 -3.07 -13.46 -2.65
C ASP A 67 -2.01 -13.09 -1.61
N GLY A 68 -1.93 -11.84 -1.14
CA GLY A 68 -0.97 -11.42 -0.12
C GLY A 68 0.43 -11.09 -0.67
N LYS A 69 0.59 -11.02 -2.00
CA LYS A 69 1.83 -10.56 -2.62
C LYS A 69 1.95 -9.04 -2.56
N LEU A 70 3.06 -8.53 -2.01
CA LEU A 70 3.43 -7.13 -2.15
C LEU A 70 3.76 -6.83 -3.63
N VAL A 71 2.93 -6.01 -4.27
CA VAL A 71 3.15 -5.55 -5.64
C VAL A 71 4.18 -4.43 -5.64
N THR A 72 4.00 -3.45 -4.76
CA THR A 72 4.86 -2.28 -4.62
C THR A 72 4.49 -1.49 -3.35
N ALA A 73 5.43 -0.73 -2.80
CA ALA A 73 5.14 0.27 -1.78
C ALA A 73 6.08 1.47 -1.94
N TRP A 74 5.66 2.64 -1.51
CA TRP A 74 6.46 3.87 -1.52
C TRP A 74 6.02 4.79 -0.39
N GLY A 75 6.93 5.66 0.05
CA GLY A 75 6.68 6.62 1.13
C GLY A 75 6.13 7.94 0.62
N VAL A 76 5.78 8.82 1.55
CA VAL A 76 5.32 10.19 1.28
C VAL A 76 6.30 11.01 0.44
N SER A 77 7.61 10.73 0.53
CA SER A 77 8.65 11.38 -0.28
C SER A 77 8.48 11.15 -1.78
N ASP A 78 7.78 10.08 -2.19
CA ASP A 78 7.49 9.72 -3.58
C ASP A 78 6.05 10.11 -3.98
N PHE A 79 5.34 10.93 -3.21
CA PHE A 79 3.97 11.33 -3.56
C PHE A 79 3.95 12.43 -4.61
N ASP A 80 3.49 12.09 -5.81
CA ASP A 80 3.06 13.05 -6.82
C ASP A 80 1.77 13.78 -6.41
N ASP A 81 1.44 14.87 -7.10
CA ASP A 81 0.26 15.70 -6.79
C ASP A 81 -1.06 14.90 -6.81
N GLY A 82 -1.17 13.92 -7.69
CA GLY A 82 -2.34 13.03 -7.71
C GLY A 82 -2.49 12.19 -6.43
N MET A 83 -1.38 11.72 -5.85
CA MET A 83 -1.43 10.99 -4.58
C MET A 83 -1.74 11.90 -3.41
N LYS A 84 -1.18 13.13 -3.40
CA LYS A 84 -1.51 14.13 -2.38
C LYS A 84 -3.01 14.43 -2.36
N GLU A 85 -3.63 14.58 -3.52
CA GLU A 85 -5.09 14.78 -3.62
C GLU A 85 -5.89 13.56 -3.12
N ILE A 86 -5.43 12.34 -3.40
CA ILE A 86 -6.07 11.12 -2.88
C ILE A 86 -5.98 11.09 -1.35
N VAL A 87 -4.81 11.35 -0.77
CA VAL A 87 -4.63 11.41 0.69
C VAL A 87 -5.52 12.49 1.28
N LYS A 88 -5.59 13.66 0.64
CA LYS A 88 -6.46 14.76 1.05
C LYS A 88 -7.93 14.35 1.08
N GLN A 89 -8.44 13.71 0.03
CA GLN A 89 -9.81 13.21 -0.04
C GLN A 89 -10.09 12.11 0.99
N LEU A 90 -9.12 11.22 1.20
CA LEU A 90 -9.25 10.11 2.14
C LEU A 90 -9.22 10.58 3.59
N PHE A 91 -8.39 11.56 3.95
CA PHE A 91 -8.16 11.96 5.34
C PHE A 91 -8.75 13.33 5.71
N GLY A 92 -9.29 14.08 4.74
CA GLY A 92 -10.02 15.33 4.98
C GLY A 92 -9.13 16.53 5.30
N LYS A 93 -7.91 16.59 4.74
CA LYS A 93 -6.99 17.73 4.90
C LYS A 93 -7.20 18.84 3.88
#